data_AF-A0A349G664-F1
#
_entry.id   AF-A0A349G664-F1
#
_cell.length_a   1.000
_cell.length_b   1.000
_cell.length_c   1.000
_cell.angle_alpha   90.00
_cell.angle_beta   90.00
_cell.angle_gamma   90.00
#
_symmetry.space_group_name_H-M   'P 1'
#
loop_
_entity.id
_entity.type
_entity.pdbx_description
1 polymer ?
#
loop_
_entity_poly.entity_id
_entity_poly.type
_entity_poly.pdbx_seq_one_letter_code
_entity_poly.pdbx_strand_id
1 'polypeptide(L)'
;MDTTKTVDEHKHTKWRTFLKDVFICSLGAYGGPEAHYGVFTDQMVTKKKYLNEEELVELIALCSILPGPSSTQTIVSIGYKIGGPLLAFLTMMVWALPVLTFMTILSFMYVFLEKLNLSQEGLRLIGPMAVGFIVVAAVNISKKVATDKMTFLLLLFGAVSTYLVREPWVFPSVLVIGGFVSVIMSSEKNLWNRVKLNPPWIYIIAFSIFAFGSLALIFIFDERLIHLFESFYRYGYLVFGGGQVVVPVMYSELVEVNAYMTNSEFLTGYGLVQGLPGPMFSFSAYA
;
A
#
# COMPACT_ATOMS: atom_id res chain seq x y z
N MET A 1 11.65 -6.10 32.12
CA MET A 1 10.54 -7.06 31.87
C MET A 1 11.02 -7.97 30.75
N ASP A 2 11.01 -9.26 30.98
CA ASP A 2 11.84 -10.25 30.27
C ASP A 2 11.28 -10.56 28.86
N THR A 3 11.87 -9.94 27.84
CA THR A 3 11.49 -10.07 26.40
C THR A 3 11.66 -11.48 25.84
N THR A 4 12.26 -12.40 26.60
CA THR A 4 12.45 -13.79 26.17
C THR A 4 11.24 -14.67 26.45
N LYS A 5 10.35 -14.29 27.38
CA LYS A 5 9.19 -15.12 27.76
C LYS A 5 8.00 -15.06 26.79
N THR A 6 7.82 -13.97 26.05
CA THR A 6 6.68 -13.82 25.12
C THR A 6 6.90 -14.57 23.79
N VAL A 7 8.15 -14.80 23.39
CA VAL A 7 8.48 -15.51 22.13
C VAL A 7 8.19 -17.02 22.24
N ASP A 8 8.27 -17.61 23.44
CA ASP A 8 8.09 -19.05 23.62
C ASP A 8 6.62 -19.49 23.76
N GLU A 9 5.68 -18.60 24.12
CA GLU A 9 4.26 -18.96 24.27
C GLU A 9 3.54 -19.23 22.93
N HIS A 10 4.10 -18.82 21.79
CA HIS A 10 3.45 -18.93 20.48
C HIS A 10 3.92 -20.14 19.64
N LYS A 11 4.84 -20.95 20.15
CA LYS A 11 5.33 -22.18 19.49
C LYS A 11 4.25 -23.23 19.17
N HIS A 12 3.03 -23.07 19.69
CA HIS A 12 1.91 -23.98 19.45
C HIS A 12 0.76 -23.43 18.60
N THR A 13 0.85 -22.20 18.07
CA THR A 13 -0.18 -21.69 17.15
C THR A 13 -0.13 -22.46 15.83
N LYS A 14 -1.16 -23.26 15.57
CA LYS A 14 -1.31 -23.94 14.27
C LYS A 14 -1.45 -22.88 13.18
N TRP A 15 -0.55 -22.90 12.19
CA TRP A 15 -0.55 -21.94 11.07
C TRP A 15 -1.91 -21.82 10.38
N ARG A 16 -2.64 -22.93 10.26
CA ARG A 16 -4.00 -22.95 9.71
C ARG A 16 -4.97 -22.08 10.51
N THR A 17 -4.87 -22.05 11.83
CA THR A 17 -5.73 -21.21 12.68
C THR A 17 -5.38 -19.74 12.49
N PHE A 18 -4.08 -19.42 12.50
CA PHE A 18 -3.61 -18.06 12.26
C PHE A 18 -4.04 -17.53 10.88
N LEU A 19 -3.84 -18.31 9.81
CA LEU A 19 -4.25 -17.92 8.47
C LEU A 19 -5.78 -17.78 8.33
N LYS A 20 -6.58 -18.55 9.07
CA LYS A 20 -8.04 -18.32 9.14
C LYS A 20 -8.35 -16.97 9.79
N ASP A 21 -7.62 -16.58 10.82
CA ASP A 21 -7.82 -15.28 11.47
C ASP A 21 -7.37 -14.12 10.57
N VAL A 22 -6.28 -14.30 9.79
CA VAL A 22 -5.88 -13.37 8.72
C VAL A 22 -6.98 -13.24 7.67
N PHE A 23 -7.59 -14.36 7.26
CA PHE A 23 -8.70 -14.36 6.31
C PHE A 23 -9.90 -13.59 6.88
N ILE A 24 -10.25 -13.76 8.15
CA ILE A 24 -11.31 -12.97 8.80
C ILE A 24 -10.98 -11.48 8.75
N CYS A 25 -9.74 -11.08 9.06
CA CYS A 25 -9.32 -9.69 8.94
C CYS A 25 -9.50 -9.16 7.52
N SER A 26 -9.13 -9.95 6.50
CA SER A 26 -9.25 -9.54 5.09
C SER A 26 -10.69 -9.32 4.62
N LEU A 27 -11.68 -9.91 5.31
CA LEU A 27 -13.11 -9.70 5.01
C LEU A 27 -13.72 -8.50 5.74
N GLY A 28 -13.10 -8.04 6.84
CA GLY A 28 -13.63 -6.98 7.71
C GLY A 28 -12.93 -5.62 7.57
N ALA A 29 -11.79 -5.57 6.87
CA ALA A 29 -10.93 -4.41 6.77
C ALA A 29 -11.40 -3.37 5.73
N TYR A 30 -12.56 -2.73 5.97
CA TYR A 30 -13.09 -1.67 5.09
C TYR A 30 -12.59 -0.29 5.50
N GLY A 31 -12.35 0.61 4.55
CA GLY A 31 -12.17 2.04 4.84
C GLY A 31 -10.73 2.49 5.15
N GLY A 32 -9.72 1.67 4.86
CA GLY A 32 -8.30 2.08 4.89
C GLY A 32 -7.55 1.77 6.19
N PRO A 33 -6.28 2.22 6.30
CA PRO A 33 -5.35 1.77 7.34
C PRO A 33 -5.87 1.91 8.77
N GLU A 34 -6.54 3.02 9.10
CA GLU A 34 -7.09 3.26 10.44
C GLU A 34 -8.15 2.22 10.82
N ALA A 35 -9.03 1.87 9.88
CA ALA A 35 -10.01 0.83 10.08
C ALA A 35 -9.37 -0.57 10.11
N HIS A 36 -8.36 -0.81 9.28
CA HIS A 36 -7.59 -2.05 9.29
C HIS A 36 -6.95 -2.28 10.67
N TYR A 37 -6.41 -1.24 11.29
CA TYR A 37 -5.82 -1.33 12.64
C TYR A 37 -6.87 -1.65 13.71
N GLY A 38 -8.09 -1.11 13.60
CA GLY A 38 -9.21 -1.52 14.44
C GLY A 38 -9.54 -3.01 14.31
N VAL A 39 -9.59 -3.52 13.08
CA VAL A 39 -9.82 -4.95 12.79
C VAL A 39 -8.67 -5.82 13.33
N PHE A 40 -7.42 -5.39 13.18
CA PHE A 40 -6.26 -6.10 13.71
C PHE A 40 -6.25 -6.11 15.23
N THR A 41 -6.63 -5.00 15.87
CA THR A 41 -6.74 -4.92 17.33
C THR A 41 -7.79 -5.90 17.85
N ASP A 42 -9.00 -5.86 17.31
CA ASP A 42 -10.07 -6.76 17.73
C ASP A 42 -9.71 -8.24 17.51
N GLN A 43 -9.28 -8.59 16.29
CA GLN A 43 -9.03 -9.98 15.94
C GLN A 43 -7.70 -10.51 16.49
N MET A 44 -6.58 -9.81 16.25
CA MET A 44 -5.24 -10.34 16.56
C MET A 44 -4.82 -10.10 18.02
N VAL A 45 -5.27 -9.00 18.63
CA VAL A 45 -4.93 -8.65 20.03
C VAL A 45 -6.02 -9.14 20.97
N THR A 46 -7.24 -8.62 20.87
CA THR A 46 -8.30 -8.86 21.87
C THR A 46 -8.82 -10.29 21.84
N LYS A 47 -9.23 -10.80 20.68
CA LYS A 47 -9.86 -12.13 20.53
C LYS A 47 -8.85 -13.27 20.54
N LYS A 48 -7.73 -13.13 19.83
CA LYS A 48 -6.77 -14.22 19.59
C LYS A 48 -5.48 -14.12 20.38
N LYS A 49 -5.11 -12.93 20.87
CA LYS A 49 -3.92 -12.70 21.70
C LYS A 49 -2.63 -13.23 21.05
N TYR A 50 -2.48 -13.02 19.74
CA TYR A 50 -1.25 -13.31 19.00
C TYR A 50 -0.13 -12.29 19.27
N LEU A 51 -0.51 -11.12 19.77
CA LEU A 51 0.36 -10.05 20.22
C LEU A 51 -0.42 -9.17 21.18
N ASN A 52 0.27 -8.37 21.97
CA ASN A 52 -0.35 -7.35 22.80
C ASN A 52 -0.52 -6.02 22.03
N GLU A 53 -1.21 -5.06 22.64
CA GLU A 53 -1.51 -3.76 22.03
C GLU A 53 -0.25 -2.93 21.78
N GLU A 54 0.71 -2.94 22.72
CA GLU A 54 1.98 -2.23 22.60
C GLU A 54 2.77 -2.71 21.37
N GLU A 55 2.88 -4.03 21.21
CA GLU A 55 3.55 -4.67 20.08
C GLU A 55 2.85 -4.34 18.75
N LEU A 56 1.51 -4.27 18.73
CA LEU A 56 0.79 -3.86 17.52
C LEU A 56 1.08 -2.40 17.17
N VAL A 57 1.07 -1.50 18.15
CA VAL A 57 1.38 -0.07 17.95
C VAL A 57 2.82 0.11 17.45
N GLU A 58 3.78 -0.63 18.01
CA GLU A 58 5.18 -0.64 17.53
C GLU A 58 5.28 -1.10 16.07
N LEU A 59 4.59 -2.20 15.71
CA LEU A 59 4.56 -2.69 14.32
C LEU A 59 3.93 -1.67 13.37
N ILE A 60 2.84 -1.01 13.77
CA ILE A 60 2.21 0.05 12.98
C ILE A 60 3.18 1.22 12.78
N ALA A 61 3.84 1.66 13.86
CA ALA A 61 4.82 2.75 13.79
C ALA A 61 5.97 2.41 12.83
N LEU A 62 6.56 1.21 12.94
CA LEU A 62 7.60 0.75 12.03
C LEU A 62 7.13 0.71 10.58
N CYS A 63 5.95 0.14 10.31
CA CYS A 63 5.41 0.03 8.97
C CYS A 63 5.01 1.39 8.37
N SER A 64 4.75 2.41 9.20
CA SER A 64 4.44 3.76 8.71
C SER A 64 5.66 4.52 8.16
N ILE A 65 6.87 4.12 8.57
CA ILE A 65 8.15 4.74 8.16
C ILE A 65 8.70 4.08 6.89
N LEU A 66 8.38 2.80 6.68
CA LEU A 66 8.86 2.03 5.53
C LEU A 66 8.06 2.35 4.26
N PRO A 67 8.68 2.24 3.07
CA PRO A 67 7.92 2.27 1.83
C PRO A 67 7.01 1.04 1.74
N GLY A 68 5.75 1.24 1.35
CA GLY A 68 4.77 0.21 1.06
C GLY A 68 3.39 0.46 1.68
N PRO A 69 2.45 -0.46 1.44
CA PRO A 69 1.14 -0.45 2.09
C PRO A 69 1.25 -0.77 3.58
N SER A 70 1.17 0.26 4.43
CA SER A 70 1.36 0.16 5.89
C SER A 70 0.53 -0.95 6.53
N SER A 71 -0.77 -1.07 6.23
CA SER A 71 -1.63 -2.12 6.82
C SER A 71 -1.24 -3.54 6.39
N THR A 72 -0.84 -3.72 5.13
CA THR A 72 -0.37 -5.02 4.63
C THR A 72 0.96 -5.38 5.28
N GLN A 73 1.87 -4.41 5.40
CA GLN A 73 3.14 -4.61 6.11
C GLN A 73 2.90 -4.96 7.58
N THR A 74 1.96 -4.30 8.27
CA THR A 74 1.63 -4.62 9.65
C THR A 74 1.16 -6.06 9.79
N ILE A 75 0.16 -6.51 9.03
CA ILE A 75 -0.35 -7.89 9.16
C ILE A 75 0.69 -8.95 8.74
N VAL A 76 1.50 -8.66 7.71
CA VAL A 76 2.60 -9.54 7.30
C VAL A 76 3.68 -9.63 8.37
N SER A 77 4.01 -8.52 9.05
CA SER A 77 4.92 -8.49 10.19
C SER A 77 4.39 -9.27 11.39
N ILE A 78 3.06 -9.24 11.64
CA ILE A 78 2.44 -10.13 12.63
C ILE A 78 2.67 -11.60 12.22
N GLY A 79 2.43 -11.96 10.95
CA GLY A 79 2.70 -13.30 10.43
C GLY A 79 4.18 -13.72 10.57
N TYR A 80 5.10 -12.79 10.31
CA TYR A 80 6.53 -12.99 10.49
C TYR A 80 6.90 -13.28 11.94
N LYS A 81 6.32 -12.51 12.88
CA LYS A 81 6.53 -12.71 14.32
C LYS A 81 6.03 -14.08 14.78
N ILE A 82 4.89 -14.53 14.28
CA ILE A 82 4.26 -15.79 14.70
C ILE A 82 4.95 -17.04 14.14
N GLY A 83 5.40 -16.99 12.88
CA GLY A 83 5.86 -18.21 12.18
C GLY A 83 6.98 -18.00 11.18
N GLY A 84 7.68 -16.87 11.27
CA GLY A 84 8.82 -16.56 10.42
C GLY A 84 8.45 -16.22 8.96
N PRO A 85 9.44 -16.25 8.05
CA PRO A 85 9.30 -15.71 6.70
C PRO A 85 8.23 -16.40 5.85
N LEU A 86 8.11 -17.73 5.98
CA LEU A 86 7.14 -18.50 5.21
C LEU A 86 5.70 -18.18 5.65
N LEU A 87 5.44 -18.06 6.96
CA LEU A 87 4.13 -17.65 7.44
C LEU A 87 3.82 -16.21 7.06
N ALA A 88 4.80 -15.31 7.06
CA ALA A 88 4.65 -13.93 6.57
C ALA A 88 4.20 -13.90 5.10
N PHE A 89 4.85 -14.69 4.24
CA PHE A 89 4.45 -14.82 2.84
C PHE A 89 3.02 -15.36 2.68
N LEU A 90 2.67 -16.44 3.38
CA LEU A 90 1.32 -17.00 3.36
C LEU A 90 0.28 -16.01 3.90
N THR A 91 0.65 -15.20 4.89
CA THR A 91 -0.19 -14.13 5.44
C THR A 91 -0.51 -13.08 4.38
N MET A 92 0.48 -12.65 3.60
CA MET A 92 0.28 -11.74 2.48
C MET A 92 -0.71 -12.32 1.46
N MET A 93 -0.52 -13.59 1.08
CA MET A 93 -1.39 -14.26 0.11
C MET A 93 -2.84 -14.32 0.61
N VAL A 94 -3.06 -14.78 1.85
CA VAL A 94 -4.41 -14.88 2.42
C VAL A 94 -5.05 -13.51 2.63
N TRP A 95 -4.26 -12.51 3.05
CA TRP A 95 -4.72 -11.13 3.23
C TRP A 95 -5.20 -10.49 1.92
N ALA A 96 -4.49 -10.73 0.82
CA ALA A 96 -4.81 -10.13 -0.47
C ALA A 96 -5.86 -10.93 -1.27
N LEU A 97 -5.95 -12.24 -1.06
CA LEU A 97 -6.72 -13.14 -1.92
C LEU A 97 -8.19 -12.72 -2.14
N PRO A 98 -8.99 -12.36 -1.11
CA PRO A 98 -10.40 -12.04 -1.34
C PRO A 98 -10.56 -10.82 -2.25
N VAL A 99 -9.87 -9.73 -1.92
CA VAL A 99 -10.01 -8.48 -2.65
C VAL A 99 -9.41 -8.57 -4.05
N LEU A 100 -8.30 -9.30 -4.23
CA LEU A 100 -7.74 -9.55 -5.57
C LEU A 100 -8.74 -10.33 -6.42
N THR A 101 -9.38 -11.36 -5.85
CA THR A 101 -10.42 -12.13 -6.55
C THR A 101 -11.58 -11.23 -6.98
N PHE A 102 -12.09 -10.38 -6.08
CA PHE A 102 -13.17 -9.44 -6.41
C PHE A 102 -12.74 -8.42 -7.47
N MET A 103 -11.56 -7.81 -7.33
CA MET A 103 -11.07 -6.81 -8.27
C MET A 103 -10.80 -7.40 -9.66
N THR A 104 -10.27 -8.62 -9.75
CA THR A 104 -10.13 -9.33 -11.03
C THR A 104 -11.48 -9.64 -11.66
N ILE A 105 -12.50 -10.03 -10.89
CA ILE A 105 -13.85 -10.23 -11.44
C ILE A 105 -14.42 -8.89 -11.97
N LEU A 106 -14.21 -7.81 -11.22
CA LEU A 106 -14.69 -6.48 -11.57
C LEU A 106 -13.97 -5.88 -12.79
N SER A 107 -12.74 -6.30 -13.13
CA SER A 107 -12.06 -5.81 -14.34
C SER A 107 -12.84 -6.13 -15.62
N PHE A 108 -13.52 -7.27 -15.64
CA PHE A 108 -14.36 -7.70 -16.76
C PHE A 108 -15.78 -7.11 -16.74
N MET A 109 -16.11 -6.25 -15.76
CA MET A 109 -17.46 -5.70 -15.58
C MET A 109 -18.00 -5.03 -16.84
N TYR A 110 -17.19 -4.22 -17.53
CA TYR A 110 -17.61 -3.56 -18.77
C TYR A 110 -17.97 -4.57 -19.87
N VAL A 111 -17.17 -5.63 -20.02
CA VAL A 111 -17.41 -6.73 -20.97
C VAL A 111 -18.68 -7.49 -20.63
N PHE A 112 -18.95 -7.73 -19.34
CA PHE A 112 -20.17 -8.41 -18.90
C PHE A 112 -21.42 -7.57 -19.14
N LEU A 113 -21.38 -6.26 -18.84
CA LEU A 113 -22.52 -5.36 -19.08
C LEU A 113 -22.86 -5.26 -20.56
N GLU A 114 -21.84 -5.14 -21.42
CA GLU A 114 -22.02 -5.12 -22.87
C GLU A 114 -22.66 -6.41 -23.38
N LYS A 115 -22.15 -7.58 -22.97
CA LYS A 115 -22.71 -8.89 -23.36
C LYS A 115 -24.14 -9.13 -22.89
N LEU A 116 -24.55 -8.52 -21.78
CA LEU A 116 -25.90 -8.62 -21.22
C LEU A 116 -26.83 -7.51 -21.71
N ASN A 117 -26.38 -6.63 -22.62
CA ASN A 117 -27.12 -5.45 -23.07
C ASN A 117 -27.59 -4.55 -21.91
N LEU A 118 -26.82 -4.48 -20.83
CA LEU A 118 -27.11 -3.63 -19.68
C LEU A 118 -26.49 -2.24 -19.86
N SER A 119 -27.22 -1.20 -19.46
CA SER A 119 -26.73 0.18 -19.53
C SER A 119 -25.54 0.38 -18.60
N GLN A 120 -24.50 1.04 -19.12
CA GLN A 120 -23.32 1.45 -18.36
C GLN A 120 -23.50 2.82 -17.68
N GLU A 121 -24.64 3.48 -17.86
CA GLU A 121 -24.88 4.83 -17.32
C GLU A 121 -24.73 4.89 -15.79
N GLY A 122 -25.10 3.82 -15.09
CA GLY A 122 -24.93 3.73 -13.63
C GLY A 122 -23.47 3.81 -13.19
N LEU A 123 -22.52 3.30 -14.00
CA LEU A 123 -21.09 3.34 -13.70
C LEU A 123 -20.53 4.77 -13.75
N ARG A 124 -21.17 5.67 -14.51
CA ARG A 124 -20.75 7.07 -14.62
C ARG A 124 -20.75 7.79 -13.28
N LEU A 125 -21.56 7.33 -12.31
CA LEU A 125 -21.62 7.89 -10.96
C LEU A 125 -20.41 7.49 -10.10
N ILE A 126 -19.74 6.38 -10.42
CA ILE A 126 -18.60 5.87 -9.65
C ILE A 126 -17.39 6.78 -9.79
N GLY A 127 -17.14 7.32 -10.99
CA GLY A 127 -16.00 8.21 -11.21
C GLY A 127 -16.00 9.48 -10.33
N PRO A 128 -17.11 10.24 -10.27
CA PRO A 128 -17.24 11.37 -9.35
C PRO A 128 -17.10 10.97 -7.87
N MET A 129 -17.60 9.80 -7.46
CA MET A 129 -17.42 9.30 -6.09
C MET A 129 -15.93 9.03 -5.78
N ALA A 130 -15.21 8.42 -6.71
CA ALA A 130 -13.76 8.21 -6.63
C ALA A 130 -13.00 9.52 -6.44
N VAL A 131 -13.32 10.56 -7.23
CA VAL A 131 -12.73 11.90 -7.06
C VAL A 131 -13.05 12.47 -5.67
N GLY A 132 -14.28 12.29 -5.19
CA GLY A 132 -14.67 12.67 -3.83
C GLY A 132 -13.81 11.99 -2.76
N PHE A 133 -13.57 10.68 -2.88
CA PHE A 133 -12.68 9.95 -1.96
C PHE A 133 -11.24 10.45 -2.01
N ILE A 134 -10.71 10.76 -3.20
CA ILE A 134 -9.37 11.34 -3.35
C ILE A 134 -9.29 12.70 -2.65
N VAL A 135 -10.29 13.57 -2.84
CA VAL A 135 -10.33 14.89 -2.19
C VAL A 135 -10.39 14.76 -0.67
N VAL A 136 -11.25 13.89 -0.14
CA VAL A 136 -11.35 13.64 1.31
C VAL A 136 -10.04 13.08 1.87
N ALA A 137 -9.43 12.12 1.18
CA ALA A 137 -8.14 11.57 1.57
C ALA A 137 -7.05 12.65 1.58
N ALA A 138 -6.97 13.47 0.53
CA ALA A 138 -6.02 14.57 0.43
C ALA A 138 -6.18 15.58 1.57
N VAL A 139 -7.42 15.99 1.89
CA VAL A 139 -7.70 16.90 3.00
C VAL A 139 -7.31 16.29 4.35
N ASN A 140 -7.67 15.03 4.58
CA ASN A 140 -7.37 14.34 5.85
C ASN A 140 -5.87 14.16 6.06
N ILE A 141 -5.12 13.77 5.01
CA ILE A 141 -3.66 13.64 5.07
C ILE A 141 -3.02 15.02 5.26
N SER A 142 -3.46 16.02 4.51
CA SER A 142 -2.91 17.39 4.60
C SER A 142 -3.05 17.97 6.00
N LYS A 143 -4.21 17.80 6.66
CA LYS A 143 -4.42 18.26 8.04
C LYS A 143 -3.53 17.55 9.06
N LYS A 144 -3.16 16.29 8.81
CA LYS A 144 -2.28 15.52 9.70
C LYS A 144 -0.80 15.88 9.51
N VAL A 145 -0.40 16.21 8.28
CA VAL A 145 1.02 16.38 7.91
C VAL A 145 1.45 17.86 7.89
N ALA A 146 0.60 18.78 7.43
CA ALA A 146 0.91 20.21 7.38
C ALA A 146 0.56 20.90 8.70
N THR A 147 1.42 20.70 9.71
CA THR A 147 1.22 21.23 11.07
C THR A 147 1.93 22.56 11.31
N ASP A 148 2.90 22.91 10.48
CA ASP A 148 3.74 24.09 10.63
C ASP A 148 4.03 24.77 9.27
N LYS A 149 4.69 25.92 9.30
CA LYS A 149 4.97 26.71 8.09
C LYS A 149 5.84 25.94 7.08
N MET A 150 6.82 25.17 7.55
CA MET A 150 7.73 24.41 6.68
C MET A 150 6.99 23.25 6.00
N THR A 151 6.25 22.44 6.76
CA THR A 151 5.45 21.34 6.19
C THR A 151 4.37 21.84 5.22
N PHE A 152 3.75 23.00 5.49
CA PHE A 152 2.83 23.64 4.56
C PHE A 152 3.50 24.12 3.26
N LEU A 153 4.70 24.72 3.34
CA LEU A 153 5.46 25.11 2.15
C LEU A 153 5.89 23.92 1.31
N LEU A 154 6.29 22.81 1.95
CA LEU A 154 6.59 21.55 1.26
C LEU A 154 5.36 20.97 0.56
N LEU A 155 4.18 21.03 1.22
CA LEU A 155 2.91 20.63 0.62
C LEU A 155 2.59 21.46 -0.63
N LEU A 156 2.71 22.80 -0.55
CA LEU A 156 2.49 23.68 -1.70
C LEU A 156 3.50 23.42 -2.83
N PHE A 157 4.77 23.25 -2.49
CA PHE A 157 5.81 22.91 -3.47
C PHE A 157 5.49 21.59 -4.18
N GLY A 158 5.10 20.56 -3.43
CA GLY A 158 4.69 19.27 -3.99
C GLY A 158 3.50 19.41 -4.93
N ALA A 159 2.45 20.12 -4.49
CA ALA A 159 1.24 20.34 -5.28
C ALA A 159 1.51 21.12 -6.59
N VAL A 160 2.32 22.18 -6.53
CA VAL A 160 2.68 22.97 -7.72
C VAL A 160 3.57 22.15 -8.66
N SER A 161 4.56 21.45 -8.12
CA SER A 161 5.51 20.68 -8.93
C SER A 161 4.81 19.54 -9.68
N THR A 162 3.94 18.78 -9.02
CA THR A 162 3.21 17.67 -9.64
C THR A 162 2.10 18.15 -10.59
N TYR A 163 1.58 19.37 -10.40
CA TYR A 163 0.63 19.97 -11.33
C TYR A 163 1.30 20.43 -12.64
N LEU A 164 2.49 21.05 -12.52
CA LEU A 164 3.23 21.59 -13.66
C LEU A 164 3.98 20.52 -14.45
N VAL A 165 4.54 19.53 -13.77
CA VAL A 165 5.31 18.45 -14.40
C VAL A 165 4.51 17.16 -14.28
N ARG A 166 3.92 16.73 -15.39
CA ARG A 166 3.05 15.54 -15.47
C ARG A 166 3.84 14.31 -15.90
N GLU A 167 4.90 14.03 -15.16
CA GLU A 167 5.80 12.91 -15.44
C GLU A 167 5.95 12.01 -14.20
N PRO A 168 6.01 10.68 -14.35
CA PRO A 168 6.05 9.77 -13.20
C PRO A 168 7.27 9.96 -12.27
N TRP A 169 8.39 10.46 -12.80
CA TRP A 169 9.61 10.70 -12.02
C TRP A 169 9.48 11.87 -11.02
N VAL A 170 8.47 12.72 -11.17
CA VAL A 170 8.27 13.89 -10.30
C VAL A 170 7.96 13.46 -8.87
N PHE A 171 7.16 12.41 -8.69
CA PHE A 171 6.77 11.92 -7.36
C PHE A 171 7.98 11.51 -6.48
N PRO A 172 8.89 10.62 -6.91
CA PRO A 172 10.07 10.31 -6.13
C PRO A 172 10.99 11.52 -5.95
N SER A 173 11.10 12.42 -6.93
CA SER A 173 11.92 13.63 -6.81
C SER A 173 11.43 14.57 -5.70
N VAL A 174 10.11 14.81 -5.63
CA VAL A 174 9.49 15.65 -4.60
C VAL A 174 9.68 15.03 -3.21
N LEU A 175 9.58 13.71 -3.08
CA LEU A 175 9.84 13.00 -1.82
C LEU A 175 11.28 13.16 -1.35
N VAL A 176 12.27 12.98 -2.25
CA VAL A 176 13.69 13.14 -1.93
C VAL A 176 14.00 14.59 -1.54
N ILE A 177 13.51 15.57 -2.30
CA ILE A 177 13.70 16.99 -2.00
C ILE A 177 13.05 17.35 -0.66
N GLY A 178 11.81 16.90 -0.43
CA GLY A 178 11.08 17.15 0.82
C GLY A 178 11.80 16.55 2.03
N GLY A 179 12.31 15.32 1.90
CA GLY A 179 13.12 14.68 2.93
C GLY A 179 14.42 15.44 3.21
N PHE A 180 15.14 15.83 2.16
CA PHE A 180 16.40 16.59 2.29
C PHE A 180 16.20 17.96 2.95
N VAL A 181 15.19 18.72 2.51
CA VAL A 181 14.83 20.01 3.10
C VAL A 181 14.43 19.85 4.56
N SER A 182 13.62 18.84 4.88
CA SER A 182 13.21 18.54 6.27
C SER A 182 14.42 18.25 7.16
N VAL A 183 15.43 17.51 6.67
CA VAL A 183 16.65 17.23 7.44
C VAL A 183 17.48 18.50 7.69
N ILE A 184 17.66 19.35 6.67
CA ILE A 184 18.45 20.59 6.80
C ILE A 184 17.75 21.61 7.73
N MET A 185 16.44 21.71 7.63
CA MET A 185 15.66 22.67 8.42
C MET A 185 15.30 22.15 9.82
N SER A 186 15.48 20.85 10.07
CA SER A 186 15.22 20.26 11.37
C SER A 186 16.19 20.81 12.43
N SER A 187 15.63 21.27 13.54
CA SER A 187 16.40 21.69 14.72
C SER A 187 16.66 20.53 15.70
N GLU A 188 16.29 19.30 15.32
CA GLU A 188 16.49 18.11 16.14
C GLU A 188 17.98 17.84 16.36
N LYS A 189 18.38 17.79 17.64
CA LYS A 189 19.74 17.44 18.03
C LYS A 189 19.87 15.92 18.07
N ASN A 190 21.04 15.39 17.70
CA ASN A 190 21.33 13.95 17.67
C ASN A 190 20.51 13.13 16.65
N LEU A 191 20.18 13.71 15.49
CA LEU A 191 19.63 12.96 14.35
C LEU A 191 20.50 11.74 13.96
N TRP A 192 21.80 11.82 14.22
CA TRP A 192 22.79 10.81 13.85
C TRP A 192 23.06 9.82 14.98
N ASN A 193 22.13 8.88 15.18
CA ASN A 193 22.39 7.73 16.04
C ASN A 193 23.07 6.61 15.23
N ARG A 194 24.29 6.23 15.61
CA ARG A 194 25.00 5.10 15.01
C ARG A 194 24.41 3.79 15.54
N VAL A 195 23.52 3.18 14.78
CA VAL A 195 23.04 1.82 15.03
C VAL A 195 23.88 0.84 14.21
N LYS A 196 24.39 -0.22 14.82
CA LYS A 196 24.96 -1.35 14.07
C LYS A 196 23.81 -2.14 13.46
N LEU A 197 23.61 -1.97 12.16
CA LEU A 197 22.61 -2.74 11.41
C LEU A 197 23.23 -4.07 10.99
N ASN A 198 22.59 -5.18 11.36
CA ASN A 198 22.86 -6.49 10.78
C ASN A 198 21.58 -7.00 10.08
N PRO A 199 21.16 -6.35 8.99
CA PRO A 199 19.92 -6.69 8.34
C PRO A 199 20.04 -8.07 7.67
N PRO A 200 18.94 -8.81 7.53
CA PRO A 200 18.89 -10.02 6.70
C PRO A 200 19.09 -9.64 5.22
N TRP A 201 20.35 -9.60 4.79
CA TRP A 201 20.77 -9.18 3.44
C TRP A 201 20.08 -9.93 2.32
N ILE A 202 19.64 -11.17 2.56
CA ILE A 202 18.92 -11.97 1.58
C ILE A 202 17.65 -11.28 1.06
N TYR A 203 16.91 -10.56 1.91
CA TYR A 203 15.70 -9.85 1.47
C TYR A 203 16.03 -8.60 0.66
N ILE A 204 17.12 -7.89 1.02
CA ILE A 204 17.59 -6.73 0.26
C ILE A 204 18.11 -7.16 -1.11
N ILE A 205 18.84 -8.27 -1.18
CA ILE A 205 19.32 -8.85 -2.43
C ILE A 205 18.14 -9.30 -3.28
N ALA A 206 17.18 -10.04 -2.71
CA ALA A 206 15.98 -10.47 -3.43
C ALA A 206 15.20 -9.25 -3.98
N PHE A 207 14.95 -8.24 -3.15
CA PHE A 207 14.34 -6.98 -3.56
C PHE A 207 15.09 -6.33 -4.72
N SER A 208 16.42 -6.19 -4.61
CA SER A 208 17.26 -5.57 -5.64
C SER A 208 17.22 -6.36 -6.96
N ILE A 209 17.23 -7.70 -6.89
CA ILE A 209 17.10 -8.55 -8.07
C ILE A 209 15.76 -8.32 -8.76
N PHE A 210 14.65 -8.26 -8.03
CA PHE A 210 13.35 -7.99 -8.63
C PHE A 210 13.24 -6.55 -9.17
N ALA A 211 13.74 -5.55 -8.44
CA ALA A 211 13.70 -4.15 -8.85
C ALA A 211 14.52 -3.89 -10.12
N PHE A 212 15.81 -4.23 -10.11
CA PHE A 212 16.69 -4.00 -11.25
C PHE A 212 16.49 -5.03 -12.36
N GLY A 213 16.11 -6.26 -12.00
CA GLY A 213 15.82 -7.32 -12.98
C GLY A 213 14.57 -7.01 -13.80
N SER A 214 13.48 -6.56 -13.18
CA SER A 214 12.28 -6.14 -13.93
C SER A 214 12.55 -4.94 -14.84
N LEU A 215 13.32 -3.96 -14.36
CA LEU A 215 13.73 -2.82 -15.16
C LEU A 215 14.60 -3.24 -16.36
N ALA A 216 15.56 -4.14 -16.15
CA ALA A 216 16.39 -4.67 -17.23
C ALA A 216 15.58 -5.46 -18.25
N LEU A 217 14.57 -6.22 -17.80
CA LEU A 217 13.70 -7.01 -18.66
C LEU A 217 12.89 -6.13 -19.62
N ILE A 218 12.43 -4.94 -19.21
CA ILE A 218 11.74 -4.01 -20.11
C ILE A 218 12.64 -3.60 -21.30
N PHE A 219 13.93 -3.38 -21.07
CA PHE A 219 14.85 -2.99 -22.14
C PHE A 219 15.18 -4.12 -23.12
N ILE A 220 14.99 -5.36 -22.70
CA ILE A 220 15.29 -6.56 -23.50
C ILE A 220 14.03 -7.06 -24.22
N PHE A 221 12.88 -7.01 -23.55
CA PHE A 221 11.62 -7.57 -23.99
C PHE A 221 10.53 -6.49 -23.99
N ASP A 222 10.06 -6.11 -25.17
CA ASP A 222 8.94 -5.17 -25.33
C ASP A 222 7.59 -5.87 -25.22
N GLU A 223 7.34 -6.51 -24.08
CA GLU A 223 6.12 -7.26 -23.80
C GLU A 223 5.27 -6.56 -22.73
N ARG A 224 3.98 -6.37 -23.01
CA ARG A 224 3.06 -5.65 -22.12
C ARG A 224 3.05 -6.22 -20.70
N LEU A 225 3.14 -7.54 -20.54
CA LEU A 225 3.15 -8.17 -19.21
C LEU A 225 4.39 -7.81 -18.39
N ILE A 226 5.54 -7.59 -19.03
CA ILE A 226 6.78 -7.21 -18.36
C ILE A 226 6.70 -5.75 -17.92
N HIS A 227 6.20 -4.87 -18.79
CA HIS A 227 5.94 -3.46 -18.45
C HIS A 227 4.97 -3.33 -17.27
N LEU A 228 3.86 -4.09 -17.29
CA LEU A 228 2.89 -4.11 -16.19
C LEU A 228 3.54 -4.64 -14.90
N PHE A 229 4.27 -5.76 -14.96
CA PHE A 229 4.94 -6.32 -13.79
C PHE A 229 5.91 -5.33 -13.15
N GLU A 230 6.77 -4.67 -13.94
CA GLU A 230 7.69 -3.66 -13.43
C GLU A 230 6.95 -2.47 -12.84
N SER A 231 5.94 -1.95 -13.54
CA SER A 231 5.18 -0.79 -13.10
C SER A 231 4.53 -1.06 -11.74
N PHE A 232 3.83 -2.19 -11.59
CA PHE A 232 3.20 -2.58 -10.33
C PHE A 232 4.21 -2.91 -9.23
N TYR A 233 5.35 -3.52 -9.57
CA TYR A 233 6.42 -3.75 -8.61
C TYR A 233 7.00 -2.42 -8.10
N ARG A 234 7.22 -1.46 -9.00
CA ARG A 234 7.72 -0.10 -8.72
C ARG A 234 6.75 0.72 -7.91
N TYR A 235 5.46 0.68 -8.24
CA TYR A 235 4.41 1.26 -7.41
C TYR A 235 4.54 0.77 -5.97
N GLY A 236 4.71 -0.55 -5.77
CA GLY A 236 4.84 -1.15 -4.44
C GLY A 236 5.94 -0.55 -3.56
N TYR A 237 7.13 -0.30 -4.10
CA TYR A 237 8.27 0.21 -3.33
C TYR A 237 8.42 1.74 -3.33
N LEU A 238 7.69 2.47 -4.16
CA LEU A 238 7.69 3.94 -4.19
C LEU A 238 6.66 4.59 -3.27
N VAL A 239 5.80 3.80 -2.62
CA VAL A 239 4.74 4.33 -1.76
C VAL A 239 5.26 4.67 -0.39
N PHE A 240 5.21 5.95 -0.01
CA PHE A 240 5.41 6.38 1.37
C PHE A 240 4.11 6.97 1.90
N GLY A 241 3.66 6.58 3.10
CA GLY A 241 2.44 7.12 3.70
C GLY A 241 1.12 6.46 3.26
N GLY A 242 1.18 5.28 2.62
CA GLY A 242 0.02 4.42 2.34
C GLY A 242 -0.51 4.48 0.90
N GLY A 243 -1.49 3.62 0.60
CA GLY A 243 -1.93 3.33 -0.78
C GLY A 243 -2.57 4.50 -1.55
N GLN A 244 -2.85 5.63 -0.89
CA GLN A 244 -3.38 6.82 -1.56
C GLN A 244 -2.31 7.58 -2.34
N VAL A 245 -1.04 7.44 -1.95
CA VAL A 245 0.08 8.23 -2.51
C VAL A 245 0.48 7.72 -3.90
N VAL A 246 0.13 6.48 -4.24
CA VAL A 246 0.48 5.89 -5.54
C VAL A 246 -0.55 6.13 -6.62
N VAL A 247 -1.77 6.52 -6.25
CA VAL A 247 -2.87 6.76 -7.18
C VAL A 247 -2.49 7.73 -8.31
N PRO A 248 -1.81 8.86 -8.03
CA PRO A 248 -1.38 9.76 -9.10
C PRO A 248 -0.34 9.15 -10.04
N VAL A 249 0.59 8.34 -9.51
CA VAL A 249 1.60 7.62 -10.31
C VAL A 249 0.91 6.60 -11.21
N MET A 250 0.01 5.79 -10.65
CA MET A 250 -0.77 4.81 -11.40
C MET A 250 -1.64 5.47 -12.46
N TYR A 251 -2.27 6.60 -12.15
CA TYR A 251 -3.08 7.33 -13.12
C TYR A 251 -2.23 7.85 -14.28
N SER A 252 -1.11 8.51 -13.98
CA SER A 252 -0.20 9.02 -15.01
C SER A 252 0.30 7.90 -15.91
N GLU A 253 0.77 6.79 -15.35
CA GLU A 253 1.32 5.69 -16.14
C GLU A 253 0.26 4.83 -16.86
N LEU A 254 -0.85 4.48 -16.20
CA LEU A 254 -1.86 3.59 -16.77
C LEU A 254 -2.82 4.33 -17.73
N VAL A 255 -3.06 5.62 -17.52
CA VAL A 255 -4.05 6.41 -18.29
C VAL A 255 -3.37 7.38 -19.25
N GLU A 256 -2.42 8.19 -18.78
CA GLU A 256 -1.84 9.28 -19.59
C GLU A 256 -0.71 8.80 -20.50
N VAL A 257 0.24 8.02 -19.96
CA VAL A 257 1.46 7.60 -20.66
C VAL A 257 1.22 6.35 -21.51
N ASN A 258 0.78 5.25 -20.90
CA ASN A 258 0.66 3.97 -21.61
C ASN A 258 -0.73 3.70 -22.20
N ALA A 259 -1.74 4.47 -21.80
CA ALA A 259 -3.13 4.32 -22.22
C ALA A 259 -3.68 2.88 -22.09
N TYR A 260 -3.28 2.16 -21.03
CA TYR A 260 -3.81 0.84 -20.70
C TYR A 260 -5.26 0.88 -20.25
N MET A 261 -5.70 2.03 -19.72
CA MET A 261 -7.05 2.27 -19.24
C MET A 261 -7.52 3.67 -19.65
N THR A 262 -8.82 3.82 -19.86
CA THR A 262 -9.47 5.12 -19.97
C THR A 262 -9.62 5.79 -18.60
N ASN A 263 -9.81 7.11 -18.60
CA ASN A 263 -10.16 7.88 -17.40
C ASN A 263 -11.35 7.29 -16.64
N SER A 264 -12.39 6.89 -17.36
CA SER A 264 -13.59 6.29 -16.78
C SER A 264 -13.32 4.94 -16.14
N GLU A 265 -12.53 4.08 -16.78
CA GLU A 265 -12.20 2.76 -16.24
C GLU A 265 -11.33 2.89 -14.99
N PHE A 266 -10.31 3.76 -15.02
CA PHE A 266 -9.45 4.00 -13.87
C PHE A 266 -10.26 4.51 -12.67
N LEU A 267 -11.06 5.57 -12.85
CA LEU A 267 -11.87 6.14 -11.77
C LEU A 267 -12.94 5.16 -11.28
N THR A 268 -13.50 4.33 -12.17
CA THR A 268 -14.47 3.29 -11.79
C THR A 268 -13.81 2.22 -10.94
N GLY A 269 -12.68 1.64 -11.38
CA GLY A 269 -11.94 0.65 -10.60
C GLY A 269 -11.46 1.21 -9.26
N TYR A 270 -10.95 2.44 -9.26
CA TYR A 270 -10.51 3.10 -8.04
C TYR A 270 -11.70 3.38 -7.09
N GLY A 271 -12.86 3.78 -7.60
CA GLY A 271 -14.06 3.96 -6.79
C GLY A 271 -14.58 2.63 -6.20
N LEU A 272 -14.52 1.55 -6.98
CA LEU A 272 -14.91 0.21 -6.53
C LEU A 272 -14.01 -0.30 -5.41
N VAL A 273 -12.68 -0.17 -5.54
CA VAL A 273 -11.76 -0.68 -4.51
C VAL A 273 -11.94 0.03 -3.15
N GLN A 274 -12.36 1.30 -3.13
CA GLN A 274 -12.66 2.02 -1.88
C GLN A 274 -13.82 1.40 -1.09
N GLY A 275 -14.71 0.67 -1.76
CA GLY A 275 -15.84 -0.03 -1.15
C GLY A 275 -15.55 -1.48 -0.74
N LEU A 276 -14.35 -2.00 -1.02
CA LEU A 276 -13.99 -3.39 -0.73
C LEU A 276 -13.09 -3.51 0.51
N PRO A 277 -13.15 -4.64 1.23
CA PRO A 277 -12.29 -4.84 2.38
C PRO A 277 -10.88 -5.24 1.91
N GLY A 278 -9.86 -4.76 2.61
CA GLY A 278 -8.47 -5.15 2.41
C GLY A 278 -7.62 -4.07 1.73
N PRO A 279 -6.49 -4.45 1.11
CA PRO A 279 -5.52 -3.48 0.62
C PRO A 279 -6.03 -2.73 -0.63
N MET A 280 -5.91 -1.40 -0.59
CA MET A 280 -6.14 -0.50 -1.73
C MET A 280 -5.37 -0.86 -3.00
N PHE A 281 -4.19 -1.48 -2.86
CA PHE A 281 -3.35 -1.92 -3.98
C PHE A 281 -3.97 -3.05 -4.81
N SER A 282 -5.04 -3.67 -4.33
CA SER A 282 -5.82 -4.63 -5.11
C SER A 282 -6.42 -4.04 -6.38
N PHE A 283 -6.47 -2.71 -6.52
CA PHE A 283 -6.70 -2.04 -7.80
C PHE A 283 -5.77 -2.54 -8.91
N SER A 284 -4.55 -2.99 -8.58
CA SER A 284 -3.62 -3.58 -9.54
C SER A 284 -4.13 -4.85 -10.21
N ALA A 285 -5.07 -5.58 -9.60
CA ALA A 285 -5.70 -6.74 -10.21
C ALA A 285 -6.90 -6.37 -11.10
N TYR A 286 -7.38 -5.13 -10.99
CA TYR A 286 -8.42 -4.58 -11.83
C TYR A 286 -7.85 -3.96 -13.12
N ALA A 287 -6.76 -3.22 -12.97
CA ALA A 287 -5.99 -2.61 -14.05
C ALA A 287 -5.28 -3.67 -14.92
#